data_AF-A0A3A5ASC2-F1
#
_entry.id   AF-A0A3A5ASC2-F1
#
_cell.length_a   1.000
_cell.length_b   1.000
_cell.length_c   1.000
_cell.angle_alpha   90.00
_cell.angle_beta   90.00
_cell.angle_gamma   90.00
#
_symmetry.space_group_name_H-M   'P 1'
#
loop_
_entity.id
_entity.type
_entity.pdbx_description
1 polymer ?
#
loop_
_entity_poly.entity_id
_entity_poly.type
_entity_poly.pdbx_seq_one_letter_code
_entity_poly.pdbx_strand_id
1 'polypeptide(L)'
;MSRGRVLDLTGPYYYQDLLTGIAQEILAELAEIEKVDLPSLAEEDFEQVVSVTQIRLLNELYYCLGQLRAAGVELEVKRAIQDLRDIWNRYIDQTQRPAALKFQVEPGEDQVQ
;
A
#
# COMPACT_ATOMS: atom_id res chain seq x y z
N MET A 1 9.22 -4.84 6.74
CA MET A 1 9.42 -3.81 7.77
C MET A 1 9.04 -2.46 7.16
N SER A 2 8.37 -1.59 7.92
CA SER A 2 8.09 -0.20 7.52
C SER A 2 9.40 0.57 7.32
N ARG A 3 9.42 1.54 6.40
CA ARG A 3 10.54 2.47 6.18
C ARG A 3 10.56 3.62 7.19
N GLY A 4 9.54 3.73 8.05
CA GLY A 4 9.54 4.63 9.20
C GLY A 4 9.25 6.08 8.84
N ARG A 5 8.40 6.33 7.84
CA ARG A 5 8.10 7.69 7.39
C ARG A 5 7.41 8.51 8.49
N VAL A 6 7.92 9.70 8.75
CA VAL A 6 7.30 10.64 9.69
C VAL A 6 6.28 11.51 8.97
N LEU A 7 5.04 11.52 9.44
CA LEU A 7 4.00 12.43 8.95
C LEU A 7 4.21 13.84 9.52
N ASP A 8 4.00 14.85 8.70
CA ASP A 8 3.84 16.21 9.21
C ASP A 8 2.44 16.34 9.80
N LEU A 9 2.38 16.50 11.13
CA LEU A 9 1.13 16.59 11.89
C LEU A 9 0.79 18.05 12.25
N THR A 10 1.56 19.01 11.74
CA THR A 10 1.38 20.44 12.07
C THR A 10 0.27 21.08 11.24
N GLY A 11 -0.08 20.49 10.10
CA GLY A 11 -1.13 20.95 9.19
C GLY A 11 -2.48 20.25 9.37
N PRO A 12 -3.57 20.83 8.83
CA PRO A 12 -4.92 20.25 8.94
C PRO A 12 -5.19 19.09 7.97
N TYR A 13 -4.27 18.79 7.04
CA TYR A 13 -4.47 17.85 5.93
C TYR A 13 -3.81 16.48 6.15
N TYR A 14 -3.72 16.04 7.40
CA TYR A 14 -2.99 14.84 7.83
C TYR A 14 -3.35 13.54 7.07
N TYR A 15 -4.60 13.36 6.64
CA TYR A 15 -5.00 12.19 5.86
C TYR A 15 -4.51 12.26 4.40
N GLN A 16 -4.54 13.45 3.81
CA GLN A 16 -4.00 13.68 2.46
C GLN A 16 -2.47 13.49 2.46
N ASP A 17 -1.80 13.93 3.51
CA ASP A 17 -0.36 13.73 3.69
C ASP A 17 -0.02 12.24 3.84
N LEU A 18 -0.85 11.48 4.57
CA LEU A 18 -0.76 10.02 4.63
C LEU A 18 -0.91 9.39 3.24
N LEU A 19 -1.97 9.71 2.49
CA LEU A 19 -2.21 9.14 1.15
C LEU A 19 -1.09 9.49 0.16
N THR A 20 -0.58 10.72 0.23
CA THR A 20 0.57 11.16 -0.58
C THR A 20 1.83 10.38 -0.22
N GLY A 21 2.06 10.13 1.07
CA GLY A 21 3.14 9.28 1.54
C GLY A 21 3.03 7.84 1.03
N ILE A 22 1.82 7.27 1.10
CA ILE A 22 1.55 5.92 0.59
C ILE A 22 1.78 5.83 -0.93
N ALA A 23 1.36 6.83 -1.70
CA ALA A 23 1.63 6.86 -3.14
C ALA A 23 3.14 6.85 -3.43
N GLN A 24 3.95 7.56 -2.64
CA GLN A 24 5.41 7.54 -2.78
C GLN A 24 6.01 6.17 -2.45
N GLU A 25 5.53 5.49 -1.42
CA GLU A 25 5.98 4.13 -1.10
C GLU A 25 5.58 3.12 -2.17
N ILE A 26 4.38 3.26 -2.74
CA ILE A 26 3.96 2.45 -3.88
C ILE A 26 4.94 2.61 -5.04
N LEU A 27 5.31 3.85 -5.39
CA LEU A 27 6.29 4.11 -6.44
C LEU A 27 7.66 3.49 -6.12
N ALA A 28 8.09 3.55 -4.85
CA ALA A 28 9.34 2.94 -4.43
C ALA A 28 9.30 1.40 -4.54
N GLU A 29 8.22 0.75 -4.10
CA GLU A 29 8.05 -0.69 -4.26
C GLU A 29 7.99 -1.11 -5.74
N LEU A 30 7.30 -0.33 -6.58
CA LEU A 30 7.24 -0.59 -8.02
C LEU A 30 8.63 -0.52 -8.67
N ALA A 31 9.48 0.43 -8.24
CA ALA A 31 10.85 0.57 -8.70
C ALA A 31 11.76 -0.58 -8.21
N GLU A 32 11.51 -1.15 -7.02
CA GLU A 32 12.21 -2.37 -6.58
C GLU A 32 11.80 -3.58 -7.41
N ILE A 33 10.50 -3.72 -7.70
CA ILE A 33 9.98 -4.81 -8.54
C ILE A 33 10.55 -4.74 -9.97
N GLU A 34 10.77 -3.53 -10.52
CA GLU A 34 11.36 -3.36 -11.87
C GLU A 34 12.77 -3.94 -11.99
N LYS A 35 13.48 -4.12 -10.88
CA LYS A 35 14.81 -4.73 -10.87
C LYS A 35 14.76 -6.25 -10.95
N VAL A 36 13.56 -6.83 -10.80
CA VAL A 36 13.33 -8.27 -10.77
C VAL A 36 12.69 -8.70 -12.09
N ASP A 37 13.28 -9.71 -12.74
CA ASP A 37 12.72 -10.32 -13.94
C ASP A 37 11.57 -11.28 -13.55
N LEU A 38 10.39 -10.72 -13.24
CA LEU A 38 9.23 -11.47 -12.74
C LEU A 38 8.85 -12.68 -13.61
N PRO A 39 8.84 -12.60 -14.96
CA PRO A 39 8.51 -13.76 -15.81
C PRO A 39 9.48 -14.94 -15.69
N SER A 40 10.70 -14.71 -15.20
CA SER A 40 11.73 -15.75 -15.04
C SER A 40 11.69 -16.46 -13.70
N LEU A 41 10.93 -15.93 -12.73
CA LEU A 41 10.85 -16.47 -11.39
C LEU A 41 10.07 -17.79 -11.36
N ALA A 42 10.46 -18.68 -10.45
CA ALA A 42 9.59 -19.78 -10.05
C ALA A 42 8.33 -19.22 -9.37
N GLU A 43 7.24 -19.99 -9.40
CA GLU A 43 5.95 -19.58 -8.82
C GLU A 43 6.07 -19.20 -7.34
N GLU A 44 6.78 -20.00 -6.55
CA GLU A 44 7.02 -19.72 -5.11
C GLU A 44 7.78 -18.40 -4.89
N ASP A 45 8.81 -18.13 -5.69
CA ASP A 45 9.58 -16.88 -5.60
C ASP A 45 8.73 -15.67 -6.02
N PHE A 46 7.90 -15.84 -7.05
CA PHE A 46 6.97 -14.81 -7.50
C PHE A 46 5.93 -14.48 -6.41
N GLU A 47 5.32 -15.51 -5.82
CA GLU A 47 4.37 -15.36 -4.70
C GLU A 47 5.03 -14.70 -3.48
N GLN A 48 6.29 -15.02 -3.22
CA GLN A 48 7.05 -14.38 -2.15
C GLN A 48 7.28 -12.90 -2.43
N VAL A 49 7.67 -12.52 -3.66
CA VAL A 49 7.82 -11.11 -4.06
C VAL A 49 6.50 -10.35 -3.90
N VAL A 50 5.39 -10.92 -4.35
CA VAL A 50 4.05 -10.33 -4.19
C VAL A 50 3.74 -10.12 -2.71
N SER A 51 3.85 -11.18 -1.92
CA SER A 51 3.50 -11.16 -0.49
C SER A 51 4.34 -10.16 0.28
N VAL A 52 5.66 -10.15 0.08
CA VAL A 52 6.58 -9.25 0.77
C VAL A 52 6.30 -7.79 0.40
N THR A 53 6.01 -7.51 -0.87
CA THR A 53 5.64 -6.16 -1.35
C THR A 53 4.37 -5.68 -0.65
N GLN A 54 3.31 -6.48 -0.69
CA GLN A 54 2.02 -6.13 -0.09
C GLN A 54 2.13 -5.94 1.44
N ILE A 55 2.88 -6.81 2.13
CA ILE A 55 3.17 -6.69 3.56
C ILE A 55 3.95 -5.40 3.86
N ARG A 56 4.91 -5.00 3.01
CA ARG A 56 5.65 -3.74 3.20
C ARG A 56 4.73 -2.53 3.12
N LEU A 57 3.87 -2.46 2.10
CA LEU A 57 2.91 -1.37 1.94
C LEU A 57 1.92 -1.29 3.11
N LEU A 58 1.38 -2.44 3.55
CA LEU A 58 0.50 -2.49 4.71
C LEU A 58 1.20 -2.05 6.00
N ASN A 59 2.45 -2.48 6.20
CA ASN A 59 3.22 -2.04 7.37
C ASN A 59 3.45 -0.53 7.38
N GLU A 60 3.73 0.08 6.23
CA GLU A 60 3.86 1.54 6.18
C GLU A 60 2.53 2.23 6.49
N LEU A 61 1.43 1.74 5.92
CA LEU A 61 0.10 2.26 6.21
C LEU A 61 -0.19 2.22 7.72
N TYR A 62 0.03 1.07 8.36
CA TYR A 62 -0.17 0.94 9.81
C TYR A 62 0.77 1.82 10.63
N TYR A 63 2.02 2.01 10.18
CA TYR A 63 2.96 2.92 10.85
C TYR A 63 2.46 4.37 10.81
N CYS A 64 2.02 4.84 9.64
CA CYS A 64 1.43 6.17 9.46
C CYS A 64 0.13 6.34 10.26
N LEU A 65 -0.77 5.37 10.23
CA LEU A 65 -2.00 5.37 11.03
C LEU A 65 -1.70 5.40 12.54
N GLY A 66 -0.64 4.72 12.98
CA GLY A 66 -0.17 4.75 14.37
C GLY A 66 0.25 6.15 14.81
N GLN A 67 0.93 6.90 13.95
CA GLN A 67 1.30 8.30 14.22
C GLN A 67 0.08 9.21 14.32
N LEU A 68 -0.88 9.09 13.39
CA LEU A 68 -2.13 9.85 13.43
C LEU A 68 -2.94 9.54 14.70
N ARG A 69 -3.04 8.27 15.07
CA ARG A 69 -3.72 7.86 16.30
C ARG A 69 -3.05 8.44 17.55
N ALA A 70 -1.71 8.44 17.59
CA ALA A 70 -0.94 9.05 18.68
C ALA A 70 -1.16 10.57 18.77
N ALA A 71 -1.46 11.23 17.65
CA ALA A 71 -1.82 12.64 17.58
C ALA A 71 -3.29 12.92 17.94
N GLY A 72 -4.08 11.89 18.30
CA GLY A 72 -5.48 12.03 18.67
C GLY A 72 -6.45 12.09 17.49
N VAL A 73 -6.01 11.73 16.28
CA VAL A 73 -6.86 11.68 15.09
C VAL A 73 -7.70 10.40 15.11
N GLU A 74 -9.02 10.54 14.90
CA GLU A 74 -9.92 9.41 14.66
C GLU A 74 -9.76 8.89 13.23
N LEU A 75 -9.62 7.58 13.06
CA LEU A 75 -9.21 6.96 11.80
C LEU A 75 -10.12 5.79 11.43
N GLU A 76 -10.54 5.76 10.17
CA GLU A 76 -11.22 4.63 9.59
C GLU A 76 -10.20 3.71 8.90
N VAL A 77 -9.65 2.76 9.66
CA VAL A 77 -8.56 1.86 9.20
C VAL A 77 -8.98 1.06 7.96
N LYS A 78 -10.24 0.59 7.91
CA LYS A 78 -10.77 -0.14 6.75
C LYS A 78 -10.70 0.70 5.48
N ARG A 79 -11.13 1.95 5.55
CA ARG A 79 -11.06 2.89 4.43
C ARG A 79 -9.62 3.18 4.01
N ALA A 80 -8.71 3.36 4.96
CA ALA A 80 -7.29 3.58 4.65
C ALA A 80 -6.65 2.37 3.93
N ILE A 81 -7.04 1.15 4.31
CA ILE A 81 -6.62 -0.07 3.60
C ILE A 81 -7.24 -0.11 2.19
N GLN A 82 -8.51 0.23 2.05
CA GLN A 82 -9.17 0.29 0.74
C GLN A 82 -8.48 1.31 -0.18
N ASP A 83 -8.19 2.51 0.32
CA ASP A 83 -7.50 3.54 -0.45
C ASP A 83 -6.10 3.06 -0.91
N LEU A 84 -5.34 2.38 -0.04
CA LEU A 84 -4.07 1.75 -0.41
C LEU A 84 -4.26 0.73 -1.55
N ARG A 85 -5.24 -0.17 -1.42
CA ARG A 85 -5.54 -1.20 -2.43
C ARG A 85 -5.92 -0.58 -3.76
N ASP A 86 -6.80 0.43 -3.74
CA ASP A 86 -7.29 1.11 -4.93
C ASP A 86 -6.17 1.84 -5.66
N ILE A 87 -5.30 2.56 -4.93
CA ILE A 87 -4.15 3.24 -5.52
C ILE A 87 -3.21 2.21 -6.15
N TRP A 88 -2.83 1.16 -5.42
CA TRP A 88 -1.94 0.10 -5.91
C TRP A 88 -2.50 -0.59 -7.16
N ASN A 89 -3.74 -1.09 -7.09
CA ASN A 89 -4.37 -1.83 -8.18
C ASN A 89 -4.50 -0.95 -9.43
N ARG A 90 -4.83 0.34 -9.26
CA ARG A 90 -4.86 1.31 -10.37
C ARG A 90 -3.48 1.48 -11.02
N TYR A 91 -2.40 1.53 -10.24
CA TYR A 91 -1.04 1.58 -10.79
C TYR A 91 -0.69 0.31 -11.57
N ILE A 92 -1.02 -0.87 -11.04
CA ILE A 92 -0.80 -2.15 -11.74
C ILE A 92 -1.56 -2.17 -13.07
N ASP A 93 -2.82 -1.72 -13.08
CA ASP A 93 -3.65 -1.65 -14.30
C ASP A 93 -3.08 -0.69 -15.34
N GLN A 94 -2.64 0.50 -14.92
CA GLN A 94 -2.09 1.51 -15.83
C GLN A 94 -0.74 1.11 -16.42
N THR A 95 0.01 0.25 -15.74
CA THR A 95 1.37 -0.17 -16.14
C THR A 95 1.40 -1.53 -16.82
N GLN A 96 0.24 -2.15 -17.08
CA GLN A 96 0.11 -3.47 -17.73
C GLN A 96 0.91 -4.58 -17.02
N ARG A 97 1.06 -4.48 -15.70
CA ARG A 97 1.78 -5.47 -14.90
C ARG A 97 0.93 -6.71 -14.61
N PRO A 98 1.55 -7.85 -14.23
CA PRO A 98 0.79 -9.07 -13.92
C PRO A 98 -0.32 -8.85 -12.89
N ALA A 99 -1.52 -9.33 -13.18
CA ALA A 99 -2.69 -9.18 -12.30
C ALA A 99 -2.48 -9.79 -10.91
N ALA A 100 -1.62 -10.81 -10.79
CA ALA A 100 -1.27 -11.44 -9.53
C ALA A 100 -0.54 -10.49 -8.54
N LEU A 101 -0.02 -9.35 -9.00
CA LEU A 101 0.53 -8.31 -8.10
C LEU A 101 -0.56 -7.55 -7.34
N LYS A 102 -1.81 -7.55 -7.82
CA LYS A 102 -2.91 -6.80 -7.21
C LYS A 102 -3.23 -7.31 -5.80
N PHE A 103 -3.66 -6.39 -4.94
CA PHE A 103 -4.32 -6.80 -3.71
C PHE A 103 -5.62 -7.52 -4.07
N GLN A 104 -5.79 -8.74 -3.55
CA GLN A 104 -7.04 -9.47 -3.67
C GLN A 104 -8.13 -8.75 -2.89
N VAL A 105 -9.31 -8.61 -3.49
CA VAL A 105 -10.52 -8.14 -2.81
C VAL A 105 -11.35 -9.38 -2.54
N GLU A 106 -11.60 -9.70 -1.27
CA GLU A 106 -12.53 -10.79 -0.97
C GLU A 106 -13.94 -10.38 -1.41
N PRO A 107 -14.67 -11.25 -2.15
CA PRO A 107 -16.04 -10.95 -2.56
C PRO A 107 -16.92 -10.82 -1.31
N GLY A 108 -17.24 -9.57 -0.94
CA GLY A 108 -17.99 -9.22 0.27
C GLY A 108 -17.46 -7.99 1.01
N GLU A 109 -16.22 -7.56 0.77
CA GLU A 109 -15.65 -6.35 1.41
C GLU A 109 -16.17 -5.03 0.79
N ASP A 110 -16.76 -5.07 -0.41
CA ASP A 110 -17.36 -3.89 -1.09
C ASP A 110 -18.71 -3.43 -0.48
N GLN A 111 -19.21 -4.09 0.56
CA GLN A 111 -20.43 -3.68 1.26
C GLN A 111 -20.11 -2.88 2.53
N VAL A 112 -19.55 -1.69 2.36
CA VAL A 112 -19.65 -0.65 3.40
C VAL A 112 -20.88 0.19 3.04
N GLN A 113 -22.04 -0.18 3.58
CA GLN A 113 -23.24 0.65 3.63
C GLN A 113 -23.21 1.54 4.87
#